data_AF-A0A4Y2FKM1-F1
#
_entry.id   AF-A0A4Y2FKM1-F1
#
_cell.length_a   1.000
_cell.length_b   1.000
_cell.length_c   1.000
_cell.angle_alpha   90.00
_cell.angle_beta   90.00
_cell.angle_gamma   90.00
#
_symmetry.space_group_name_H-M   'P 1'
#
loop_
_entity.id
_entity.type
_entity.pdbx_description
1 polymer ?
#
loop_
_entity_poly.entity_id
_entity_poly.type
_entity_poly.pdbx_seq_one_letter_code
_entity_poly.pdbx_strand_id
1 'polypeptide(L)'
;MRTAATSVRAKYMQYLESERSKEKTETKQLKRKALEEKIDFLKQKKMFLQTDMHQTNEKANDLANEAEKSKDINLFIQSHEL
;
A
#
# COMPACT_ATOMS: atom_id res chain seq x y z
N MET A 1 20.10 -7.46 -55.32
CA MET A 1 19.33 -6.42 -54.60
C MET A 1 18.04 -6.93 -53.93
N ARG A 2 17.21 -7.76 -54.58
CA ARG A 2 15.92 -8.24 -54.02
C ARG A 2 16.02 -8.95 -52.66
N THR A 3 16.99 -9.85 -52.49
CA THR A 3 17.16 -10.66 -51.26
C THR A 3 17.56 -9.81 -50.05
N ALA A 4 18.38 -8.77 -50.26
CA ALA A 4 18.78 -7.85 -49.20
C ALA A 4 17.60 -7.00 -48.71
N ALA A 5 16.76 -6.51 -49.62
CA ALA A 5 15.56 -5.76 -49.27
C ALA A 5 14.54 -6.61 -48.49
N THR A 6 14.35 -7.89 -48.87
CA THR A 6 13.50 -8.82 -48.12
C THR A 6 14.05 -9.12 -46.72
N SER A 7 15.37 -9.27 -46.58
CA SER A 7 16.02 -9.48 -45.28
C SER A 7 15.85 -8.28 -44.35
N VAL A 8 16.04 -7.05 -44.85
CA VAL A 8 15.84 -5.82 -44.08
C VAL A 8 14.39 -5.69 -43.62
N ARG A 9 13.42 -5.97 -44.50
CA ARG A 9 12.00 -5.95 -44.13
C ARG A 9 11.67 -6.98 -43.05
N ALA A 10 12.20 -8.20 -43.15
CA ALA A 10 11.98 -9.24 -42.14
C ALA A 10 12.54 -8.84 -40.78
N LYS A 11 13.77 -8.29 -40.73
CA LYS A 11 14.40 -7.80 -39.50
C LYS A 11 13.61 -6.65 -38.87
N TYR A 12 13.10 -5.73 -39.69
CA TYR A 12 12.29 -4.62 -39.21
C TYR A 12 10.98 -5.09 -38.59
N MET A 13 10.29 -6.06 -39.20
CA MET A 13 9.06 -6.63 -38.63
C MET A 13 9.31 -7.35 -37.31
N GLN A 14 10.39 -8.15 -37.22
CA GLN A 14 10.81 -8.79 -35.97
C GLN A 14 11.11 -7.77 -34.87
N TYR A 15 11.78 -6.67 -35.22
CA TYR A 15 12.03 -5.58 -34.27
C TYR A 15 10.71 -4.99 -33.76
N LEU A 16 9.77 -4.64 -34.64
CA LEU A 16 8.47 -4.09 -34.24
C LEU A 16 7.67 -5.02 -33.32
N GLU A 17 7.67 -6.33 -33.61
CA GLU A 17 7.03 -7.33 -32.75
C GLU A 17 7.70 -7.42 -31.38
N SER A 18 9.03 -7.33 -31.34
CA SER A 18 9.80 -7.34 -30.10
C SER A 18 9.52 -6.11 -29.24
N GLU A 19 9.46 -4.91 -29.83
CA GLU A 19 9.16 -3.67 -29.11
C GLU A 19 7.74 -3.70 -28.55
N ARG A 20 6.74 -4.13 -29.34
CA ARG A 20 5.36 -4.28 -28.85
C ARG A 20 5.27 -5.28 -27.68
N SER A 21 6.05 -6.36 -27.75
CA SER A 21 6.08 -7.36 -26.68
C SER A 21 6.72 -6.79 -25.42
N LYS A 22 7.84 -6.05 -25.54
CA LYS A 22 8.50 -5.36 -24.43
C LYS A 22 7.56 -4.36 -23.76
N GLU A 23 6.94 -3.47 -24.53
CA GLU A 23 6.03 -2.44 -24.02
C GLU A 23 4.88 -3.06 -23.21
N LYS A 24 4.30 -4.17 -23.69
CA LYS A 24 3.26 -4.91 -22.97
C LYS A 24 3.77 -5.46 -21.63
N THR A 25 4.99 -5.98 -21.60
CA THR A 25 5.60 -6.50 -20.36
C THR A 25 5.97 -5.39 -19.38
N GLU A 26 6.53 -4.28 -19.85
CA GLU A 26 6.90 -3.12 -19.04
C GLU A 26 5.67 -2.48 -18.42
N THR A 27 4.60 -2.27 -19.19
CA THR A 27 3.34 -1.73 -18.67
C THR A 27 2.76 -2.62 -17.56
N LYS A 28 2.85 -3.95 -17.72
CA LYS A 28 2.39 -4.90 -16.69
C LYS A 28 3.25 -4.82 -15.43
N GLN A 29 4.58 -4.70 -15.59
CA GLN A 29 5.50 -4.55 -14.46
C GLN A 29 5.29 -3.23 -13.72
N LEU A 30 5.08 -2.11 -14.43
CA LEU A 30 4.79 -0.81 -13.82
C LEU A 30 3.50 -0.86 -13.00
N LYS A 31 2.43 -1.46 -13.54
CA LYS A 31 1.17 -1.66 -12.80
C LYS A 31 1.39 -2.52 -11.56
N ARG A 32 2.18 -3.59 -11.66
CA ARG A 32 2.52 -4.44 -10.52
C ARG A 32 3.28 -3.67 -9.44
N LYS A 33 4.29 -2.90 -9.82
CA LYS A 33 5.09 -2.06 -8.91
C LYS A 33 4.21 -1.04 -8.18
N ALA A 34 3.32 -0.35 -8.90
CA ALA A 34 2.39 0.60 -8.28
C ALA A 34 1.42 -0.07 -7.28
N LEU A 35 1.00 -1.31 -7.56
CA LEU A 35 0.19 -2.09 -6.63
C LEU A 35 0.98 -2.53 -5.39
N GLU A 36 2.23 -2.98 -5.57
CA GLU A 36 3.12 -3.35 -4.46
C GLU A 36 3.38 -2.15 -3.54
N GLU A 37 3.70 -0.97 -4.09
CA GLU A 37 3.86 0.27 -3.32
C GLU A 37 2.58 0.65 -2.55
N LYS A 38 1.40 0.51 -3.19
CA LYS A 38 0.12 0.79 -2.52
C LYS A 38 -0.17 -0.21 -1.40
N ILE A 39 0.16 -1.49 -1.58
CA ILE A 39 -0.01 -2.51 -0.55
C ILE A 39 0.88 -2.19 0.65
N ASP A 40 2.13 -1.82 0.44
CA ASP A 40 3.06 -1.53 1.52
C ASP A 40 2.66 -0.25 2.28
N PHE A 41 2.20 0.78 1.57
CA PHE A 41 1.58 1.95 2.19
C PHE A 41 0.39 1.57 3.08
N LEU A 42 -0.51 0.72 2.59
CA LEU A 42 -1.68 0.28 3.36
C LEU A 42 -1.28 -0.57 4.58
N LYS A 43 -0.26 -1.41 4.47
CA LYS A 43 0.28 -2.17 5.62
C LYS A 43 0.84 -1.23 6.69
N GLN A 44 1.62 -0.24 6.30
CA GLN A 44 2.15 0.77 7.23
C GLN A 44 1.02 1.53 7.91
N LYS A 45 0.04 2.04 7.14
CA LYS A 45 -1.12 2.75 7.69
C LYS A 45 -1.92 1.87 8.66
N LYS A 46 -2.11 0.59 8.34
CA LYS A 46 -2.76 -0.37 9.24
C LYS A 46 -2.00 -0.52 10.56
N MET A 47 -0.67 -0.64 10.51
CA MET A 47 0.16 -0.74 11.72
C MET A 47 0.01 0.50 12.62
N PHE A 48 0.04 1.70 12.04
CA PHE A 48 -0.17 2.94 12.81
C PHE A 48 -1.53 2.94 13.50
N LEU A 49 -2.61 2.66 12.76
CA LEU A 49 -3.96 2.62 13.34
C LEU A 49 -4.11 1.56 14.44
N GLN A 50 -3.43 0.41 14.31
CA GLN A 50 -3.43 -0.62 15.35
C GLN A 50 -2.73 -0.13 16.62
N THR A 51 -1.60 0.57 16.48
CA THR A 51 -0.89 1.16 17.61
C THR A 51 -1.74 2.25 18.28
N ASP A 52 -2.32 3.16 17.49
CA ASP A 52 -3.16 4.25 18.01
C ASP A 52 -4.35 3.68 18.77
N MET A 53 -5.05 2.69 18.19
CA MET A 53 -6.19 2.03 18.85
C MET A 53 -5.77 1.34 20.14
N HIS A 54 -4.61 0.67 20.16
CA HIS A 54 -4.11 0.02 21.36
C HIS A 54 -3.81 1.06 22.47
N GLN A 55 -3.12 2.15 22.12
CA GLN A 55 -2.80 3.23 23.06
C GLN A 55 -4.04 3.94 23.60
N THR A 56 -5.01 4.25 22.74
CA THR A 56 -6.29 4.83 23.16
C THR A 56 -7.02 3.93 24.14
N ASN A 57 -7.06 2.62 23.85
CA ASN A 57 -7.73 1.65 24.71
C ASN A 57 -7.01 1.45 26.05
N GLU A 58 -5.67 1.45 26.06
CA GLU A 58 -4.90 1.43 27.31
C GLU A 58 -5.18 2.67 28.14
N LYS A 59 -5.15 3.86 27.53
CA LYS A 59 -5.42 5.12 28.23
C LYS A 59 -6.85 5.18 28.78
N ALA A 60 -7.83 4.70 28.03
CA ALA A 60 -9.21 4.59 28.50
C ALA A 60 -9.32 3.66 29.72
N ASN A 61 -8.63 2.52 29.68
CA ASN A 61 -8.58 1.59 30.82
C ASN A 61 -7.88 2.19 32.03
N ASP A 62 -6.75 2.89 31.85
CA ASP A 62 -6.04 3.55 32.95
C ASP A 62 -6.91 4.61 33.61
N LEU A 63 -7.62 5.43 32.82
CA LEU A 63 -8.59 6.41 33.33
C LEU A 63 -9.75 5.76 34.07
N ALA A 64 -10.29 4.65 33.56
CA ALA A 64 -11.37 3.92 34.23
C ALA A 64 -10.91 3.35 35.58
N ASN A 65 -9.71 2.76 35.63
CA ASN A 65 -9.11 2.26 36.87
C ASN A 65 -8.85 3.38 37.88
N GLU A 66 -8.38 4.53 37.41
CA GLU A 66 -8.17 5.71 38.26
C GLU A 66 -9.50 6.29 38.77
N ALA A 67 -10.53 6.34 37.93
CA ALA A 67 -11.88 6.76 38.30
C ALA A 67 -12.45 5.86 39.41
N GLU A 68 -12.30 4.55 39.32
CA GLU A 68 -12.75 3.61 40.36
C GLU A 68 -12.03 3.86 41.69
N LYS A 69 -10.71 4.03 41.65
CA LYS A 69 -9.88 4.26 42.84
C LYS A 69 -10.19 5.60 43.51
N SER A 70 -10.32 6.66 42.72
CA SER A 70 -10.53 8.03 43.19
C SER A 70 -12.00 8.37 43.44
N LYS A 71 -12.93 7.55 42.92
CA LYS A 71 -14.37 7.82 42.83
C LYS A 71 -14.71 9.10 42.08
N ASP A 72 -13.85 9.53 41.15
CA ASP A 72 -14.07 10.69 40.30
C ASP A 72 -14.83 10.30 39.02
N ILE A 73 -16.10 10.69 38.97
CA ILE A 73 -16.98 10.42 37.82
C ILE A 73 -16.50 11.12 36.54
N ASN A 74 -15.73 12.21 36.64
CA ASN A 74 -15.25 12.92 35.46
C ASN A 74 -14.21 12.10 34.69
N LEU A 75 -13.34 11.36 35.39
CA LEU A 75 -12.36 10.47 34.75
C LEU A 75 -13.06 9.31 34.01
N PHE A 76 -14.18 8.82 34.55
CA PHE A 76 -15.00 7.80 33.89
C PHE A 76 -15.67 8.32 32.61
N ILE A 77 -16.14 9.58 32.61
CA ILE A 77 -16.69 10.20 31.40
C ILE A 77 -15.59 10.35 30.34
N GLN A 78 -14.41 10.86 30.75
CA GLN A 78 -13.27 11.04 29.85
C GLN A 78 -12.79 9.74 29.21
N SER A 79 -12.81 8.61 29.92
CA SER A 79 -12.38 7.33 29.34
C SER A 79 -13.28 6.86 28.19
N HIS A 80 -14.56 7.23 28.20
CA HIS A 80 -15.53 6.87 27.15
C HIS A 80 -15.54 7.86 25.98
N GLU A 81 -14.87 9.00 26.12
CA GLU A 81 -14.72 10.02 25.07
C GLU A 81 -13.43 9.85 24.24
N LEU A 82 -12.51 8.99 24.70
CA LEU A 82 -11.25 8.63 24.01
C LEU A 82 -11.47 7.61 22.89
#